data_AF-A0A3B9NNC7-F1
#
_entry.id   AF-A0A3B9NNC7-F1
#
_cell.length_a   1.000
_cell.length_b   1.000
_cell.length_c   1.000
_cell.angle_alpha   90.00
_cell.angle_beta   90.00
_cell.angle_gamma   90.00
#
_symmetry.space_group_name_H-M   'P 1'
#
loop_
_entity.id
_entity.type
_entity.pdbx_description
1 polymer ?
#
loop_
_entity_poly.entity_id
_entity_poly.type
_entity_poly.pdbx_seq_one_letter_code
_entity_poly.pdbx_strand_id
1 'polypeptide(L)'
;MNEEQQLIGEMARRMLDDHCGPAVVDAAEQGDYPSALWTLLVDNGLTTLGIDEALGGAGGTFGDALVVLREAGRKAAPLPLAETLLAGQL
;
A
#
# COMPACT_ATOMS: atom_id res chain seq x y z
N MET A 1 -14.65 4.54 -9.04
CA MET A 1 -13.77 5.35 -8.18
C MET A 1 -14.47 6.67 -7.89
N ASN A 2 -14.75 6.94 -6.62
CA ASN A 2 -15.16 8.27 -6.16
C ASN A 2 -13.93 9.19 -6.05
N GLU A 3 -14.14 10.45 -5.68
CA GLU A 3 -13.05 11.44 -5.55
C GLU A 3 -12.00 11.03 -4.51
N GLU A 4 -12.44 10.49 -3.37
CA GLU A 4 -11.55 9.99 -2.31
C GLU A 4 -10.63 8.87 -2.82
N GLN A 5 -11.19 7.88 -3.53
CA GLN A 5 -10.43 6.80 -4.17
C GLN A 5 -9.45 7.31 -5.23
N GLN A 6 -9.78 8.40 -5.94
CA GLN A 6 -8.85 9.01 -6.88
C GLN A 6 -7.65 9.62 -6.16
N LEU A 7 -7.88 10.30 -5.03
CA LEU A 7 -6.81 10.90 -4.22
C LEU A 7 -5.91 9.84 -3.58
N ILE A 8 -6.51 8.78 -3.01
CA ILE A 8 -5.77 7.65 -2.43
C ILE A 8 -4.93 6.96 -3.51
N GLY A 9 -5.51 6.69 -4.67
CA GLY A 9 -4.80 6.10 -5.80
C GLY A 9 -3.65 6.98 -6.29
N GLU A 10 -3.85 8.29 -6.40
CA GLU A 10 -2.79 9.22 -6.81
C GLU A 10 -1.63 9.25 -5.80
N MET A 11 -1.95 9.26 -4.51
CA MET A 11 -0.95 9.23 -3.44
C MET A 11 -0.13 7.94 -3.49
N ALA A 12 -0.78 6.78 -3.51
CA ALA A 12 -0.13 5.48 -3.61
C ALA A 12 0.71 5.38 -4.89
N ARG A 13 0.17 5.83 -6.02
CA ARG A 13 0.85 5.84 -7.32
C ARG A 13 2.16 6.63 -7.26
N ARG A 14 2.13 7.85 -6.71
CA ARG A 14 3.32 8.71 -6.58
C ARG A 14 4.38 8.08 -5.67
N MET A 15 3.98 7.62 -4.48
CA MET A 15 4.91 6.95 -3.56
C MET A 15 5.59 5.72 -4.19
N LEU A 16 4.81 4.89 -4.88
CA LEU A 16 5.34 3.69 -5.54
C LEU A 16 6.17 4.03 -6.79
N ASP A 17 5.82 5.07 -7.54
CA ASP A 17 6.65 5.52 -8.67
C ASP A 17 8.01 6.05 -8.20
N ASP A 18 8.03 6.82 -7.11
CA ASP A 18 9.24 7.44 -6.58
C ASP A 18 10.14 6.44 -5.82
N HIS A 19 9.55 5.43 -5.16
CA HIS A 19 10.27 4.55 -4.21
C HIS A 19 10.27 3.05 -4.55
N CYS A 20 9.50 2.59 -5.55
CA CYS A 20 9.44 1.18 -5.95
C CYS A 20 9.93 1.00 -7.40
N GLY A 21 11.20 1.30 -7.65
CA GLY A 21 11.85 1.09 -8.95
C GLY A 21 12.30 -0.37 -9.17
N PRO A 22 12.73 -0.74 -10.39
CA PRO A 22 13.19 -2.10 -10.72
C PRO A 22 14.27 -2.62 -9.77
N ALA A 23 15.24 -1.79 -9.39
CA ALA A 23 16.30 -2.17 -8.46
C ALA A 23 15.79 -2.62 -7.08
N VAL A 24 14.65 -2.07 -6.63
CA VAL A 24 14.01 -2.48 -5.36
C VAL A 24 13.37 -3.85 -5.52
N VAL A 25 12.76 -4.12 -6.68
CA VAL A 25 12.18 -5.43 -7.00
C VAL A 25 13.28 -6.49 -7.10
N ASP A 26 14.34 -6.22 -7.86
CA ASP A 26 15.47 -7.14 -8.05
C ASP A 26 16.19 -7.47 -6.73
N ALA A 27 16.32 -6.49 -5.83
CA ALA A 27 16.91 -6.70 -4.50
C ALA A 27 15.99 -7.57 -3.61
N ALA A 28 14.68 -7.31 -3.65
CA ALA A 28 13.71 -8.12 -2.90
C ALA A 28 13.68 -9.58 -3.36
N GLU A 29 13.81 -9.85 -4.66
CA GLU A 29 13.95 -11.22 -5.19
C GLU A 29 15.22 -11.94 -4.68
N GLN A 30 16.25 -11.18 -4.31
CA GLN A 30 17.47 -11.71 -3.68
C GLN A 30 17.37 -11.84 -2.16
N GLY A 31 16.23 -11.47 -1.57
CA GLY A 31 15.96 -11.57 -0.14
C GLY A 31 16.10 -10.26 0.63
N ASP A 32 16.42 -9.14 -0.03
CA ASP A 32 16.53 -7.84 0.62
C ASP A 32 15.15 -7.20 0.78
N TYR A 33 14.56 -7.31 1.97
CA TYR A 33 13.25 -6.73 2.23
C TYR A 33 13.27 -5.19 2.12
N PRO A 34 12.38 -4.57 1.32
CA PRO A 34 12.34 -3.13 1.09
C PRO A 34 11.71 -2.36 2.26
N SER A 35 12.37 -2.40 3.42
CA SER A 35 11.88 -1.84 4.69
C SER A 35 11.54 -0.35 4.63
N ALA A 36 12.31 0.43 3.88
CA ALA A 36 12.07 1.86 3.71
C ALA A 36 10.76 2.14 2.96
N LEU A 37 10.50 1.37 1.89
CA LEU A 37 9.25 1.46 1.15
C LEU A 37 8.06 1.02 2.00
N TRP A 38 8.21 -0.06 2.78
CA TRP A 38 7.16 -0.49 3.70
C TRP A 38 6.82 0.59 4.73
N THR A 39 7.85 1.13 5.39
CA THR A 39 7.70 2.18 6.41
C THR A 39 7.00 3.41 5.82
N LEU A 40 7.37 3.81 4.60
CA LEU A 40 6.69 4.91 3.90
C LEU A 40 5.18 4.67 3.77
N LEU A 41 4.75 3.47 3.38
CA LEU A 41 3.31 3.17 3.22
C LEU A 41 2.59 3.10 4.56
N VAL A 42 3.23 2.55 5.60
CA VAL A 42 2.69 2.50 6.97
C VAL A 42 2.49 3.91 7.52
N ASP A 43 3.50 4.76 7.43
CA ASP A 43 3.46 6.14 7.96
C ASP A 43 2.39 7.01 7.26
N ASN A 44 1.98 6.62 6.05
CA ASN A 44 0.92 7.27 5.28
C ASN A 44 -0.43 6.54 5.37
N GLY A 45 -0.57 5.55 6.27
CA GLY A 45 -1.83 4.85 6.55
C GLY A 45 -2.31 3.90 5.45
N LEU A 46 -1.51 3.67 4.41
CA LEU A 46 -1.93 2.89 3.24
C LEU A 46 -2.03 1.38 3.53
N THR A 47 -1.46 0.93 4.65
CA THR A 47 -1.48 -0.47 5.09
C THR A 47 -2.66 -0.80 6.01
N THR A 48 -3.44 0.19 6.43
CA THR A 48 -4.55 0.05 7.41
C THR A 48 -5.85 0.69 6.91
N LEU A 49 -5.99 0.90 5.60
CA LEU A 49 -7.23 1.36 4.98
C LEU A 49 -8.34 0.31 5.12
N GLY A 50 -9.56 0.78 5.36
CA GLY A 50 -10.71 -0.07 5.62
C GLY A 50 -10.75 -0.63 7.05
N ILE A 51 -9.91 -0.12 7.95
CA ILE A 51 -9.92 -0.45 9.38
C ILE A 51 -10.39 0.80 10.14
N ASP A 52 -11.28 0.61 11.11
CA ASP A 52 -11.81 1.68 11.95
C ASP A 52 -10.68 2.44 12.69
N GLU A 53 -10.74 3.77 12.70
CA GLU A 53 -9.79 4.62 13.41
C GLU A 53 -9.77 4.33 14.91
N ALA A 54 -10.90 3.94 15.51
CA ALA A 54 -10.98 3.54 16.91
C ALA A 54 -10.15 2.28 17.23
N LEU A 55 -9.82 1.49 16.21
CA LEU A 55 -8.96 0.31 16.29
C LEU A 55 -7.52 0.60 15.83
N GLY A 56 -7.18 1.88 15.59
CA GLY A 56 -5.87 2.30 15.07
C GLY A 56 -5.75 2.19 13.54
N GLY A 57 -6.86 2.07 12.82
CA GLY A 57 -6.91 2.06 11.37
C GLY A 57 -6.81 3.45 10.73
N ALA A 58 -6.70 3.48 9.40
CA ALA A 58 -6.71 4.73 8.63
C ALA A 58 -8.13 5.16 8.19
N GLY A 59 -9.17 4.44 8.64
CA GLY A 59 -10.54 4.66 8.20
C GLY A 59 -10.75 4.22 6.74
N GLY A 60 -11.81 4.74 6.14
CA GLY A 60 -12.22 4.40 4.78
C GLY A 60 -12.87 3.02 4.67
N THR A 61 -12.88 2.50 3.45
CA THR A 61 -13.56 1.26 3.08
C THR A 61 -12.56 0.23 2.54
N PHE A 62 -12.97 -1.05 2.52
CA PHE A 62 -12.19 -2.07 1.83
C PHE A 62 -11.99 -1.76 0.32
N GLY A 63 -12.92 -1.00 -0.29
CA GLY A 63 -12.74 -0.52 -1.66
C GLY A 63 -11.55 0.42 -1.83
N ASP A 64 -11.21 1.19 -0.81
CA ASP A 64 -10.08 2.12 -0.82
C ASP A 64 -8.75 1.36 -0.70
N ALA A 65 -8.72 0.32 0.13
CA ALA A 65 -7.62 -0.63 0.20
C ALA A 65 -7.35 -1.31 -1.17
N LEU A 66 -8.40 -1.69 -1.91
CA LEU A 66 -8.26 -2.26 -3.25
C LEU A 66 -7.64 -1.28 -4.26
N VAL A 67 -7.85 0.03 -4.11
CA VAL A 67 -7.21 1.04 -4.97
C VAL A 67 -5.71 1.06 -4.74
N VAL A 68 -5.25 1.00 -3.49
CA VAL A 68 -3.81 0.90 -3.16
C VAL A 68 -3.21 -0.38 -3.72
N LEU A 69 -3.90 -1.52 -3.58
CA LEU A 69 -3.44 -2.80 -4.12
C LEU A 69 -3.31 -2.77 -5.65
N ARG A 70 -4.20 -2.05 -6.35
CA ARG A 70 -4.08 -1.87 -7.80
C ARG A 70 -2.78 -1.17 -8.19
N GLU A 71 -2.43 -0.09 -7.49
CA GLU A 71 -1.20 0.65 -7.77
C GLU A 71 0.05 -0.12 -7.35
N ALA A 72 -0.01 -0.85 -6.23
CA ALA A 72 1.05 -1.78 -5.81
C ALA A 72 1.30 -2.86 -6.88
N GLY A 73 0.24 -3.48 -7.40
CA GLY A 73 0.31 -4.45 -8.48
C GLY A 73 0.92 -3.88 -9.77
N ARG A 74 0.57 -2.63 -10.14
CA ARG A 74 1.16 -1.94 -11.31
C ARG A 74 2.68 -1.83 -11.23
N LYS A 75 3.23 -1.72 -10.02
CA LYS A 75 4.66 -1.56 -9.75
C LYS A 75 5.36 -2.85 -9.32
N ALA A 76 4.64 -3.97 -9.33
CA ALA A 76 5.13 -5.24 -8.78
C ALA A 76 5.74 -5.05 -7.38
N ALA A 77 5.09 -4.22 -6.54
CA ALA A 77 5.64 -3.85 -5.25
C ALA A 77 5.87 -5.09 -4.39
N PRO A 78 7.13 -5.39 -4.00
CA PRO A 78 7.47 -6.63 -3.30
C PRO A 78 7.21 -6.48 -1.80
N LEU A 79 5.94 -6.26 -1.45
CA LEU A 79 5.46 -5.97 -0.10
C LEU A 79 4.24 -6.84 0.24
N PRO A 80 4.05 -7.19 1.52
CA PRO A 80 2.91 -8.00 1.96
C PRO A 80 1.62 -7.18 2.08
N LEU A 81 1.35 -6.27 1.13
CA LEU A 81 0.23 -5.34 1.21
C LEU A 81 -1.12 -6.04 1.16
N ALA A 82 -1.28 -7.02 0.26
CA ALA A 82 -2.53 -7.72 0.08
C ALA A 82 -2.89 -8.53 1.32
N GLU A 83 -1.91 -9.27 1.84
CA GLU A 83 -2.04 -10.08 3.05
C GLU A 83 -2.32 -9.20 4.27
N THR A 84 -1.62 -8.07 4.41
CA THR A 84 -1.81 -7.14 5.53
C THR A 84 -3.21 -6.52 5.51
N LEU A 85 -3.63 -6.01 4.35
CA LEU A 85 -4.95 -5.36 4.20
C LEU A 85 -6.09 -6.37 4.37
N LEU A 86 -5.96 -7.58 3.84
CA LEU A 86 -6.95 -8.65 4.03
C LEU A 86 -7.03 -9.12 5.49
N ALA A 87 -5.87 -9.32 6.15
CA ALA A 87 -5.84 -9.75 7.54
C ALA A 87 -6.49 -8.72 8.47
N GLY A 88 -6.38 -7.42 8.16
CA GLY A 88 -7.05 -6.35 8.90
C GLY A 88 -8.57 -6.34 8.79
N GLN A 89 -9.18 -7.16 7.93
CA GLN A 89 -10.63 -7.27 7.78
C GLN A 89 -11.25 -8.43 8.58
N LEU A 90 -10.42 -9.25 9.24
CA LEU A 90 -10.81 -10.42 10.03
C LEU A 90 -10.89 -10.09 11.52
#